data_AF-A0A0C3ETE9-F1
#
_entry.id   AF-A0A0C3ETE9-F1
#
_cell.length_a   1.000
_cell.length_b   1.000
_cell.length_c   1.000
_cell.angle_alpha   90.00
_cell.angle_beta   90.00
_cell.angle_gamma   90.00
#
_symmetry.space_group_name_H-M   'P 1'
#
loop_
_entity.id
_entity.type
_entity.pdbx_description
1 polymer ?
#
loop_
_entity_poly.entity_id
_entity_poly.type
_entity_poly.pdbx_seq_one_letter_code
_entity_poly.pdbx_strand_id
1 'polypeptide(L)'
;MSESKIVSIWCLVDSELKPFSVLANVDDNIDELVRAIRLEKPALREFGTPNLVLWKLDDPIPIRPALDLAKRIQSPFTDFAEVLEEPTLQVSEVFTQSPSKDHLYIIVKRSAGEPSTTEPTFDIEVIDKEIEKELKSLRGVVETFLKSPEPPTWVPPDYVTPSNREFLTNLRIPCYRNGNPSLLFHDLDVCDDNEIEKIFERGAPLCICNTSGSGKTRRLMEGLTKYWGFYLVAIPDVNGVGVRDMQDALDEVASYREWKSDLRLLSSEQRADQSQLNSRIASKHLRQVLAARIVVFQLFLQLAILVDGNLQEKHKRIWLLFQLSDQLGTHNALHPFVRIIRNCLRQASDAVLDKLVERLNPIREKYLPYNSRFIFGLDEAQRATRLYPYSFVSSNNDGVFRSIIREICKVFTKSPIKLVVS
;
A
#
# COMPACT_ATOMS: atom_id res chain seq x y z
N MET A 1 1.01 -6.32 -36.52
CA MET A 1 1.21 -6.76 -35.14
C MET A 1 2.30 -7.79 -35.19
N SER A 2 3.50 -7.49 -34.68
CA SER A 2 4.56 -8.50 -34.53
C SER A 2 4.12 -9.48 -33.44
N GLU A 3 4.22 -10.79 -33.71
CA GLU A 3 4.01 -11.79 -32.67
C GLU A 3 5.07 -11.62 -31.59
N SER A 4 4.65 -11.44 -30.34
CA SER A 4 5.57 -11.34 -29.22
C SER A 4 6.31 -12.67 -29.04
N LYS A 5 7.64 -12.62 -29.05
CA LYS A 5 8.47 -13.81 -28.92
C LYS A 5 8.67 -14.10 -27.43
N ILE A 6 8.09 -15.20 -26.95
CA ILE A 6 8.23 -15.63 -25.55
C ILE A 6 9.41 -16.60 -25.44
N VAL A 7 10.27 -16.38 -24.45
CA VAL A 7 11.41 -17.25 -24.11
C VAL A 7 11.23 -17.85 -22.71
N SER A 8 11.85 -19.01 -22.49
CA SER A 8 11.88 -19.67 -21.17
C SER A 8 13.27 -19.51 -20.59
N ILE A 9 13.37 -18.83 -19.44
CA ILE A 9 14.63 -18.51 -18.77
C ILE A 9 14.68 -19.31 -17.46
N TRP A 10 15.72 -20.13 -17.31
CA TRP A 10 15.93 -20.86 -16.07
C TRP A 10 16.70 -20.04 -15.05
N CYS A 11 16.16 -20.02 -13.85
CA CYS A 11 16.62 -19.28 -12.70
C CYS A 11 16.91 -20.23 -11.53
N LEU A 12 17.82 -19.82 -10.65
CA LEU A 12 18.08 -20.49 -9.37
C LEU A 12 18.13 -19.43 -8.28
N VAL A 13 17.41 -19.63 -7.18
CA VAL A 13 17.55 -18.74 -6.01
C VAL A 13 18.84 -19.09 -5.31
N ASP A 14 19.65 -18.07 -5.00
CA ASP A 14 20.86 -18.25 -4.19
C ASP A 14 20.50 -19.00 -2.89
N SER A 15 21.33 -19.96 -2.48
CA SER A 15 21.11 -20.96 -1.41
C SER A 15 20.10 -22.10 -1.69
N GLU A 16 19.41 -22.14 -2.83
CA GLU A 16 18.53 -23.25 -3.21
C GLU A 16 19.19 -24.23 -4.19
N LEU A 17 18.75 -25.49 -4.20
CA LEU A 17 19.28 -26.54 -5.08
C LEU A 17 18.42 -26.79 -6.32
N LYS A 18 17.18 -26.31 -6.33
CA LYS A 18 16.19 -26.63 -7.37
C LYS A 18 15.97 -25.41 -8.27
N PRO A 19 16.43 -25.44 -9.53
CA PRO A 19 16.16 -24.36 -10.48
C PRO A 19 14.68 -24.39 -10.90
N PHE A 20 14.21 -23.27 -11.43
CA PHE A 20 12.85 -23.08 -11.94
C PHE A 20 12.88 -22.26 -13.24
N SER A 21 11.90 -22.45 -14.11
CA SER A 21 11.81 -21.74 -15.39
C SER A 21 10.78 -20.63 -15.33
N VAL A 22 11.09 -19.48 -15.88
CA VAL A 22 10.18 -18.33 -16.00
C VAL A 22 9.93 -18.06 -17.48
N LEU A 23 8.69 -17.75 -17.86
CA LEU A 23 8.36 -17.27 -19.19
C LEU A 23 8.48 -15.75 -19.22
N ALA A 24 9.21 -15.21 -20.19
CA ALA A 24 9.38 -13.77 -20.38
C ALA A 24 9.24 -13.42 -21.86
N ASN A 25 8.65 -12.27 -22.17
CA ASN A 25 8.69 -11.74 -23.52
C ASN A 25 10.08 -11.12 -23.77
N VAL A 26 10.63 -11.28 -24.96
CA VAL A 26 11.93 -10.69 -25.31
C VAL A 26 11.91 -9.16 -25.29
N ASP A 27 10.73 -8.56 -25.45
CA ASP A 27 10.51 -7.11 -25.38
C ASP A 27 10.29 -6.62 -23.94
N ASP A 28 10.14 -7.53 -22.96
CA ASP A 28 10.03 -7.15 -21.55
C ASP A 28 11.37 -6.55 -21.08
N ASN A 29 11.30 -5.61 -20.15
CA ASN A 29 12.50 -5.12 -19.46
C ASN A 29 12.89 -6.00 -18.25
N ILE A 30 14.07 -5.79 -17.69
CA ILE A 30 14.55 -6.54 -16.52
C ILE A 30 13.61 -6.42 -15.32
N ASP A 31 12.99 -5.26 -15.12
CA ASP A 31 12.01 -5.05 -14.04
C ASP A 31 10.77 -5.96 -14.17
N GLU A 32 10.29 -6.16 -15.40
CA GLU A 32 9.21 -7.08 -15.74
C GLU A 32 9.64 -8.54 -15.57
N LEU A 33 10.87 -8.89 -15.94
CA LEU A 33 11.45 -10.20 -15.69
C LEU A 33 11.52 -10.51 -14.18
N VAL A 34 11.92 -9.54 -13.34
CA VAL A 34 11.91 -9.70 -11.86
C VAL A 34 10.50 -9.97 -11.36
N ARG A 35 9.48 -9.28 -11.88
CA ARG A 35 8.07 -9.55 -11.51
C ARG A 35 7.65 -10.95 -11.91
N ALA A 36 8.01 -11.40 -13.11
CA ALA A 36 7.72 -12.75 -13.59
C ALA A 36 8.39 -13.83 -12.71
N ILE A 37 9.65 -13.62 -12.32
CA ILE A 37 10.39 -14.47 -11.37
C ILE A 37 9.66 -14.59 -10.02
N ARG A 38 9.17 -13.47 -9.48
CA ARG A 38 8.42 -13.47 -8.20
C ARG A 38 7.07 -14.17 -8.33
N LEU A 39 6.40 -14.01 -9.47
CA LEU A 39 5.13 -14.68 -9.71
C LEU A 39 5.32 -16.20 -9.72
N GLU A 40 6.36 -16.68 -10.41
CA GLU A 40 6.65 -18.10 -10.56
C GLU A 40 7.22 -18.75 -9.28
N LYS A 41 7.96 -17.99 -8.47
CA LYS A 41 8.56 -18.48 -7.22
C LYS A 41 7.91 -17.83 -6.00
N PRO A 42 6.90 -18.47 -5.35
CA PRO A 42 6.17 -17.89 -4.23
C PRO A 42 7.05 -17.40 -3.07
N ALA A 43 8.15 -18.11 -2.77
CA ALA A 43 9.10 -17.72 -1.73
C ALA A 43 9.79 -16.37 -1.99
N LEU A 44 9.78 -15.87 -3.23
CA LEU A 44 10.31 -14.56 -3.59
C LEU A 44 9.27 -13.44 -3.53
N ARG A 45 7.97 -13.76 -3.34
CA ARG A 45 6.91 -12.74 -3.30
C ARG A 45 7.02 -11.82 -2.10
N GLU A 46 7.55 -12.33 -0.99
CA GLU A 46 7.78 -11.61 0.26
C GLU A 46 8.90 -10.55 0.14
N PHE A 47 9.75 -10.65 -0.88
CA PHE A 47 10.79 -9.67 -1.16
C PHE A 47 10.28 -8.65 -2.18
N GLY A 48 10.47 -7.36 -1.92
CA GLY A 48 10.22 -6.31 -2.92
C GLY A 48 11.13 -6.48 -4.14
N THR A 49 10.69 -6.00 -5.31
CA THR A 49 11.51 -5.94 -6.53
C THR A 49 12.93 -5.40 -6.30
N PRO A 50 13.16 -4.30 -5.53
CA PRO A 50 14.53 -3.79 -5.30
C PRO A 50 15.40 -4.69 -4.41
N ASN A 51 14.83 -5.71 -3.76
CA ASN A 51 15.56 -6.60 -2.86
C ASN A 51 16.01 -7.89 -3.56
N LEU A 52 15.73 -8.02 -4.86
CA LEU A 52 16.20 -9.13 -5.68
C LEU A 52 17.23 -8.60 -6.66
N VAL A 53 18.44 -9.17 -6.59
CA VAL A 53 19.51 -8.87 -7.54
C VAL A 53 19.61 -10.06 -8.48
N LEU A 54 19.42 -9.80 -9.78
CA LEU A 54 19.59 -10.81 -10.81
C LEU A 54 21.04 -10.83 -11.26
N TRP A 55 21.69 -11.98 -11.12
CA TRP A 55 23.03 -12.24 -11.65
C TRP A 55 22.88 -13.11 -12.89
N LYS A 56 23.26 -12.59 -14.05
CA LYS A 56 23.29 -13.32 -15.31
C LYS A 56 24.63 -14.02 -15.45
N LEU A 57 24.61 -15.31 -15.68
CA LEU A 57 25.82 -16.12 -15.90
C LEU A 57 26.45 -15.77 -17.24
N ASP A 58 27.77 -15.62 -17.27
CA ASP A 58 28.53 -15.40 -18.50
C ASP A 58 28.39 -16.61 -19.43
N ASP A 59 28.56 -17.80 -18.85
CA ASP A 59 28.37 -19.09 -19.50
C ASP A 59 27.20 -19.86 -18.85
N PRO A 60 26.12 -20.16 -19.59
CA PRO A 60 24.97 -20.90 -19.05
C PRO A 60 25.36 -22.31 -18.58
N ILE A 61 24.89 -22.72 -17.39
CA ILE A 61 25.27 -24.00 -16.78
C ILE A 61 24.21 -25.08 -17.08
N PRO A 62 24.56 -26.26 -17.63
CA PRO A 62 23.58 -27.31 -17.89
C PRO A 62 22.88 -27.76 -16.60
N ILE A 63 21.55 -27.80 -16.57
CA ILE A 63 20.78 -28.15 -15.35
C ILE A 63 20.94 -29.63 -15.00
N ARG A 64 21.22 -30.48 -16.00
CA ARG A 64 21.38 -31.93 -15.84
C ARG A 64 22.86 -32.34 -15.95
N PRO A 65 23.31 -33.31 -15.15
CA PRO A 65 22.59 -33.95 -14.03
C PRO A 65 22.46 -33.02 -12.81
N ALA A 66 21.32 -33.09 -12.12
CA ALA A 66 20.98 -32.17 -11.03
C ALA A 66 21.94 -32.29 -9.81
N LEU A 67 22.46 -33.49 -9.56
CA LEU A 67 23.38 -33.79 -8.45
C LEU A 67 24.68 -32.98 -8.49
N ASP A 68 25.08 -32.52 -9.68
CA ASP A 68 26.31 -31.74 -9.86
C ASP A 68 26.04 -30.24 -10.05
N LEU A 69 24.78 -29.79 -10.05
CA LEU A 69 24.47 -28.36 -10.22
C LEU A 69 25.04 -27.53 -9.06
N ALA A 70 24.86 -28.00 -7.82
CA ALA A 70 25.41 -27.34 -6.63
C ALA A 70 26.94 -27.26 -6.65
N LYS A 71 27.61 -28.30 -7.17
CA LYS A 71 29.07 -28.34 -7.33
C LYS A 71 29.55 -27.43 -8.46
N ARG A 72 28.72 -27.12 -9.45
CA ARG A 72 29.08 -26.25 -10.58
C ARG A 72 28.88 -24.77 -10.25
N ILE A 73 27.97 -24.46 -9.34
CA ILE A 73 27.71 -23.09 -8.85
C ILE A 73 28.63 -22.76 -7.64
N GLN A 74 29.82 -23.36 -7.57
CA GLN A 74 30.75 -23.15 -6.44
C GLN A 74 30.96 -21.65 -6.18
N SER A 75 30.81 -21.25 -4.92
CA SER A 75 30.90 -19.86 -4.46
C SER A 75 32.36 -19.36 -4.47
N PRO A 76 32.63 -18.10 -4.83
CA PRO A 76 31.67 -17.05 -5.21
C PRO A 76 31.39 -16.98 -6.73
N PHE A 77 30.12 -16.91 -7.12
CA PHE A 77 29.70 -16.78 -8.54
C PHE A 77 29.98 -15.40 -9.15
N THR A 78 30.55 -14.47 -8.39
CA THR A 78 30.97 -13.15 -8.86
C THR A 78 32.01 -13.22 -9.97
N ASP A 79 32.70 -14.34 -10.11
CA ASP A 79 33.79 -14.53 -11.07
C ASP A 79 33.30 -14.95 -12.46
N PHE A 80 32.02 -15.34 -12.60
CA PHE A 80 31.44 -15.86 -13.84
C PHE A 80 29.98 -15.40 -14.06
N ALA A 81 29.59 -14.31 -13.41
CA ALA A 81 28.27 -13.73 -13.55
C ALA A 81 28.30 -12.20 -13.40
N GLU A 82 27.52 -11.51 -14.23
CA GLU A 82 27.32 -10.07 -14.18
C GLU A 82 25.98 -9.71 -13.52
N VAL A 83 25.97 -8.61 -12.77
CA VAL A 83 24.73 -8.07 -12.18
C VAL A 83 23.94 -7.34 -13.26
N LEU A 84 22.64 -7.65 -13.37
CA LEU A 84 21.72 -6.89 -14.22
C LEU A 84 21.25 -5.63 -13.47
N GLU A 85 22.08 -4.58 -13.50
CA GLU A 85 21.84 -3.33 -12.76
C GLU A 85 20.80 -2.41 -13.41
N GLU A 86 20.66 -2.46 -14.74
CA GLU A 86 19.80 -1.55 -15.50
C GLU A 86 18.38 -2.12 -15.67
N PRO A 87 17.37 -1.61 -14.95
CA PRO A 87 16.02 -2.19 -14.95
C PRO A 87 15.28 -2.00 -16.27
N THR A 88 15.69 -1.02 -17.08
CA THR A 88 15.12 -0.68 -18.40
C THR A 88 15.68 -1.51 -19.55
N LEU A 89 16.75 -2.27 -19.31
CA LEU A 89 17.38 -3.11 -20.31
C LEU A 89 16.39 -4.20 -20.76
N GLN A 90 16.25 -4.41 -22.06
CA GLN A 90 15.33 -5.43 -22.58
C GLN A 90 15.91 -6.83 -22.42
N VAL A 91 15.04 -7.82 -22.23
CA VAL A 91 15.42 -9.25 -22.16
C VAL A 91 16.16 -9.68 -23.44
N SER A 92 15.76 -9.16 -24.60
CA SER A 92 16.42 -9.40 -25.90
C SER A 92 17.87 -8.89 -25.95
N GLU A 93 18.18 -7.80 -25.24
CA GLU A 93 19.51 -7.20 -25.17
C GLU A 93 20.41 -7.98 -24.21
N VAL A 94 19.83 -8.49 -23.11
CA VAL A 94 20.56 -9.34 -22.15
C VAL A 94 20.87 -10.72 -22.72
N PHE A 95 19.92 -11.29 -23.46
CA PHE A 95 20.00 -12.63 -24.06
C PHE A 95 19.99 -12.53 -25.59
N THR A 96 21.14 -12.17 -26.16
CA THR A 96 21.34 -12.03 -27.62
C THR A 96 21.01 -13.30 -28.41
N GLN A 97 21.07 -14.47 -27.76
CA GLN A 97 20.63 -15.75 -28.29
C GLN A 97 19.46 -16.30 -27.46
N SER A 98 18.53 -17.00 -28.11
CA SER A 98 17.39 -17.60 -27.42
C SER A 98 17.87 -18.63 -26.39
N PRO A 99 17.52 -18.46 -25.09
CA PRO A 99 17.97 -19.36 -24.02
C PRO A 99 17.61 -20.82 -24.30
N SER A 100 18.57 -21.72 -24.07
CA SER A 100 18.39 -23.16 -24.12
C SER A 100 17.52 -23.63 -22.96
N LYS A 101 16.61 -24.56 -23.23
CA LYS A 101 15.68 -25.11 -22.22
C LYS A 101 16.36 -25.97 -21.15
N ASP A 102 17.65 -26.29 -21.31
CA ASP A 102 18.38 -27.19 -20.43
C ASP A 102 19.54 -26.52 -19.68
N HIS A 103 19.66 -25.19 -19.73
CA HIS A 103 20.73 -24.43 -19.10
C HIS A 103 20.19 -23.39 -18.12
N LEU A 104 20.89 -23.19 -17.02
CA LEU A 104 20.67 -22.14 -16.04
C LEU A 104 21.30 -20.84 -16.55
N TYR A 105 20.57 -19.73 -16.44
CA TYR A 105 21.00 -18.42 -16.94
C TYR A 105 21.09 -17.37 -15.82
N ILE A 106 20.18 -17.41 -14.86
CA ILE A 106 20.07 -16.38 -13.82
C ILE A 106 20.22 -17.00 -12.43
N ILE A 107 21.08 -16.40 -11.60
CA ILE A 107 21.06 -16.59 -10.15
C ILE A 107 20.31 -15.42 -9.52
N VAL A 108 19.23 -15.73 -8.81
CA VAL A 108 18.43 -14.75 -8.09
C VAL A 108 18.99 -14.63 -6.69
N LYS A 109 19.79 -13.60 -6.45
CA LYS A 109 20.30 -13.32 -5.12
C LYS A 109 19.28 -12.49 -4.37
N ARG A 110 18.88 -12.96 -3.19
CA ARG A 110 18.20 -12.11 -2.23
C ARG A 110 19.27 -11.14 -1.76
N SER A 111 19.10 -9.85 -2.02
CA SER A 111 19.96 -8.86 -1.38
C SER A 111 19.71 -9.00 0.11
N ALA A 112 20.56 -9.76 0.79
CA ALA A 112 20.75 -9.56 2.20
C ALA A 112 21.27 -8.13 2.25
N GLY A 113 20.40 -7.18 2.58
CA GLY A 113 20.89 -5.89 3.02
C GLY A 113 21.86 -6.21 4.15
N GLU A 114 23.15 -6.26 3.85
CA GLU A 114 24.12 -5.83 4.82
C GLU A 114 23.70 -4.39 5.10
N PRO A 115 23.28 -4.07 6.33
CA PRO A 115 23.10 -2.69 6.68
C PRO A 115 24.50 -2.10 6.58
N SER A 116 24.82 -1.49 5.44
CA SER A 116 25.78 -0.42 5.43
C SER A 116 25.21 0.57 6.44
N THR A 117 25.86 0.58 7.60
CA THR A 117 25.81 1.61 8.61
C THR A 117 25.42 2.95 7.98
N THR A 118 24.30 3.50 8.46
CA THR A 118 23.69 4.77 8.06
C THR A 118 23.31 4.85 6.58
N GLU A 119 22.13 4.31 6.21
CA GLU A 119 21.37 4.95 5.12
C GLU A 119 21.34 6.46 5.43
N PRO A 120 21.70 7.33 4.48
CA PRO A 120 21.71 8.77 4.71
C PRO A 120 20.29 9.20 5.06
N THR A 121 20.03 9.42 6.34
CA THR A 121 18.76 9.98 6.79
C THR A 121 18.70 11.40 6.26
N PHE A 122 17.78 11.63 5.33
CA PHE A 122 17.57 12.96 4.79
C PHE A 122 16.98 13.88 5.86
N ASP A 123 17.43 15.13 5.86
CA ASP A 123 16.82 16.19 6.65
C ASP A 123 15.44 16.56 6.09
N ILE A 124 14.62 17.21 6.91
CA ILE A 124 13.25 17.61 6.59
C ILE A 124 13.19 18.48 5.33
N GLU A 125 14.18 19.34 5.08
CA GLU A 125 14.23 20.23 3.91
C GLU A 125 14.38 19.46 2.60
N VAL A 126 15.16 18.38 2.60
CA VAL A 126 15.33 17.52 1.42
C VAL A 126 14.04 16.77 1.13
N ILE A 127 13.43 16.20 2.17
CA ILE A 127 12.16 15.48 2.05
C ILE A 127 11.03 16.42 1.62
N ASP A 128 10.98 17.64 2.16
CA ASP A 128 10.00 18.67 1.76
C ASP A 128 10.16 19.05 0.29
N LYS A 129 11.39 19.23 -0.19
CA LYS A 129 11.63 19.54 -1.60
C LYS A 129 11.15 18.43 -2.53
N GLU A 130 11.37 17.16 -2.18
CA GLU A 130 10.85 16.03 -2.96
C GLU A 130 9.31 15.94 -2.87
N ILE A 131 8.72 16.17 -1.69
CA ILE A 131 7.26 16.27 -1.53
C ILE A 131 6.69 17.39 -2.40
N GLU A 132 7.26 18.59 -2.39
CA GLU A 132 6.80 19.73 -3.19
C GLU A 132 6.85 19.43 -4.69
N LYS A 133 7.95 18.83 -5.15
CA LYS A 133 8.12 18.38 -6.53
C LYS A 133 7.05 17.36 -6.91
N GLU A 134 6.81 16.36 -6.05
CA GLU A 134 5.81 15.32 -6.29
C GLU A 134 4.39 15.92 -6.28
N LEU A 135 4.05 16.77 -5.32
CA LEU A 135 2.76 17.46 -5.22
C LEU A 135 2.50 18.35 -6.44
N LYS A 136 3.53 19.04 -6.97
CA LYS A 136 3.41 19.81 -8.22
C LYS A 136 3.00 18.93 -9.39
N SER A 137 3.54 17.71 -9.48
CA SER A 137 3.14 16.72 -10.51
C SER A 137 1.73 16.15 -10.28
N LEU A 138 1.30 16.03 -9.03
CA LEU A 138 0.00 15.50 -8.63
C LEU A 138 -1.14 16.51 -8.79
N ARG A 139 -0.81 17.81 -8.86
CA ARG A 139 -1.78 18.90 -8.91
C ARG A 139 -2.86 18.70 -9.98
N GLY A 140 -2.46 18.39 -11.22
CA GLY A 140 -3.41 18.18 -12.32
C GLY A 140 -4.35 16.98 -12.09
N VAL A 141 -3.86 15.92 -11.44
CA VAL A 141 -4.68 14.74 -11.10
C VAL A 141 -5.74 15.12 -10.06
N VAL A 142 -5.34 15.82 -9.00
CA VAL A 142 -6.27 16.24 -7.93
C VAL A 142 -7.28 17.28 -8.45
N GLU A 143 -6.85 18.24 -9.27
CA GLU A 143 -7.74 19.22 -9.91
C GLU A 143 -8.76 18.54 -10.85
N THR A 144 -8.32 17.55 -11.62
CA THR A 144 -9.21 16.78 -12.51
C THR A 144 -10.25 16.02 -11.71
N PHE A 145 -9.84 15.38 -10.61
CA PHE A 145 -10.76 14.67 -9.73
C PHE A 145 -11.77 15.63 -9.07
N LEU A 146 -11.32 16.78 -8.56
CA LEU A 146 -12.21 17.80 -7.97
C LEU A 146 -13.31 18.26 -8.93
N LYS A 147 -13.02 18.35 -10.23
CA LYS A 147 -13.98 18.75 -11.26
C LYS A 147 -15.01 17.66 -11.60
N SER A 148 -14.66 16.40 -11.41
CA SER A 148 -15.53 15.26 -11.72
C SER A 148 -15.32 14.13 -10.70
N PRO A 149 -15.76 14.32 -9.44
CA PRO A 149 -15.47 13.39 -8.35
C PRO A 149 -16.40 12.18 -8.34
N GLU A 150 -17.54 12.28 -9.04
CA GLU A 150 -18.55 11.22 -9.04
C GLU A 150 -18.07 10.00 -9.83
N PRO A 151 -18.18 8.80 -9.25
CA PRO A 151 -18.04 7.57 -10.03
C PRO A 151 -19.10 7.51 -11.14
N PRO A 152 -18.83 6.82 -12.26
CA PRO A 152 -19.82 6.64 -13.31
C PRO A 152 -21.06 5.90 -12.77
N THR A 153 -22.23 6.12 -13.37
CA THR A 153 -23.43 5.38 -13.00
C THR A 153 -23.39 3.97 -13.59
N TRP A 154 -23.84 2.99 -12.80
CA TRP A 154 -24.01 1.61 -13.22
C TRP A 154 -25.19 1.45 -14.17
N VAL A 155 -24.93 0.72 -15.25
CA VAL A 155 -25.93 0.40 -16.28
C VAL A 155 -26.35 -1.06 -16.09
N PRO A 156 -27.65 -1.34 -15.85
CA PRO A 156 -28.12 -2.70 -15.69
C PRO A 156 -27.88 -3.55 -16.95
N PRO A 157 -27.41 -4.82 -16.79
CA PRO A 157 -27.13 -5.72 -17.91
C PRO A 157 -28.33 -6.01 -18.81
N ASP A 158 -28.04 -6.45 -20.03
CA ASP A 158 -29.08 -6.54 -21.04
C ASP A 158 -30.14 -7.62 -20.82
N TYR A 159 -29.80 -8.63 -20.02
CA TYR A 159 -30.69 -9.74 -19.68
C TYR A 159 -31.76 -9.38 -18.63
N VAL A 160 -31.73 -8.16 -18.07
CA VAL A 160 -32.75 -7.69 -17.12
C VAL A 160 -34.01 -7.29 -17.90
N THR A 161 -35.20 -7.66 -17.39
CA THR A 161 -36.48 -7.31 -18.00
C THR A 161 -36.63 -5.79 -18.16
N PRO A 162 -37.33 -5.27 -19.19
CA PRO A 162 -37.43 -3.83 -19.43
C PRO A 162 -37.92 -3.03 -18.22
N SER A 163 -38.93 -3.54 -17.51
CA SER A 163 -39.46 -2.90 -16.30
C SER A 163 -38.43 -2.84 -15.16
N ASN A 164 -37.70 -3.93 -14.92
CA ASN A 164 -36.65 -3.93 -13.90
C ASN A 164 -35.46 -3.06 -14.31
N ARG A 165 -35.13 -2.99 -15.60
CA ARG A 165 -34.05 -2.15 -16.11
C ARG A 165 -34.37 -0.67 -15.91
N GLU A 166 -35.58 -0.25 -16.22
CA GLU A 166 -36.03 1.13 -15.96
C GLU A 166 -35.92 1.46 -14.47
N PHE A 167 -36.47 0.59 -13.61
CA PHE A 167 -36.35 0.73 -12.16
C PHE A 167 -34.90 0.87 -11.68
N LEU A 168 -34.02 -0.07 -12.08
CA LEU A 168 -32.62 -0.07 -11.66
C LEU A 168 -31.82 1.12 -12.21
N THR A 169 -32.13 1.57 -13.43
CA THR A 169 -31.52 2.78 -14.01
C THR A 169 -31.91 4.03 -13.23
N ASN A 170 -33.19 4.10 -12.81
CA ASN A 170 -33.70 5.22 -12.01
C ASN A 170 -33.09 5.29 -10.61
N LEU A 171 -32.55 4.18 -10.07
CA LEU A 171 -31.81 4.19 -8.80
C LEU A 171 -30.47 4.95 -8.90
N ARG A 172 -29.92 5.13 -10.11
CA ARG A 172 -28.62 5.82 -10.34
C ARG A 172 -27.49 5.25 -9.48
N ILE A 173 -27.44 3.93 -9.32
CA ILE A 173 -26.42 3.25 -8.51
C ILE A 173 -25.03 3.55 -9.09
N PRO A 174 -24.05 3.98 -8.28
CA PRO A 174 -22.68 4.14 -8.73
C PRO A 174 -22.04 2.83 -9.20
N CYS A 175 -21.21 2.91 -10.24
CA CYS A 175 -20.23 1.90 -10.57
C CYS A 175 -19.01 2.01 -9.65
N TYR A 176 -18.49 0.86 -9.27
CA TYR A 176 -17.13 0.72 -8.76
C TYR A 176 -16.42 -0.40 -9.51
N ARG A 177 -15.09 -0.43 -9.45
CA ARG A 177 -14.17 -1.45 -10.02
C ARG A 177 -14.81 -2.51 -10.94
N ASN A 178 -14.33 -2.54 -12.19
CA ASN A 178 -14.82 -3.44 -13.24
C ASN A 178 -16.28 -3.19 -13.62
N GLY A 179 -16.81 -1.98 -13.37
CA GLY A 179 -18.17 -1.59 -13.75
C GLY A 179 -19.26 -2.29 -12.94
N ASN A 180 -18.96 -2.73 -11.72
CA ASN A 180 -19.93 -3.37 -10.83
C ASN A 180 -20.74 -2.33 -10.06
N PRO A 181 -22.01 -2.59 -9.72
CA PRO A 181 -22.81 -1.69 -8.91
C PRO A 181 -22.27 -1.63 -7.46
N SER A 182 -22.19 -0.43 -6.89
CA SER A 182 -21.75 -0.21 -5.52
C SER A 182 -22.84 0.44 -4.68
N LEU A 183 -23.55 -0.39 -3.92
CA LEU A 183 -24.53 0.09 -2.92
C LEU A 183 -23.85 0.83 -1.76
N LEU A 184 -22.54 0.65 -1.56
CA LEU A 184 -21.78 1.41 -0.57
C LEU A 184 -21.70 2.89 -0.92
N PHE A 185 -21.70 3.26 -2.20
CA PHE A 185 -21.61 4.65 -2.65
C PHE A 185 -22.95 5.27 -3.02
N HIS A 186 -23.97 4.43 -3.25
CA HIS A 186 -25.32 4.88 -3.57
C HIS A 186 -25.89 5.74 -2.43
N ASP A 187 -26.28 6.97 -2.76
CA ASP A 187 -26.84 7.96 -1.82
C ASP A 187 -26.01 8.14 -0.53
N LEU A 188 -24.68 8.14 -0.65
CA LEU A 188 -23.76 8.18 0.51
C LEU A 188 -23.88 9.47 1.35
N ASP A 189 -24.40 10.54 0.77
CA ASP A 189 -24.75 11.80 1.44
C ASP A 189 -26.13 11.80 2.11
N VAL A 190 -26.99 10.83 1.80
CA VAL A 190 -28.32 10.68 2.39
C VAL A 190 -28.21 9.83 3.65
N CYS A 191 -27.89 10.48 4.77
CA CYS A 191 -27.84 9.84 6.09
C CYS A 191 -28.63 10.65 7.13
N ASP A 192 -28.99 10.00 8.25
CA ASP A 192 -29.59 10.67 9.40
C ASP A 192 -28.52 11.40 10.21
N ASP A 193 -28.48 12.72 10.08
CA ASP A 193 -27.48 13.59 10.71
C ASP A 193 -27.50 13.46 12.24
N ASN A 194 -28.67 13.29 12.86
CA ASN A 194 -28.79 13.15 14.31
C ASN A 194 -28.17 11.82 14.78
N GLU A 195 -28.34 10.74 14.03
CA GLU A 195 -27.74 9.45 14.36
C GLU A 195 -26.22 9.46 14.16
N ILE A 196 -25.74 10.07 13.08
CA ILE A 196 -24.30 10.26 12.86
C ILE A 196 -23.69 11.12 13.97
N GLU A 197 -24.33 12.22 14.34
CA GLU A 197 -23.89 13.03 15.47
C GLU A 197 -23.82 12.22 16.76
N LYS A 198 -24.89 11.50 17.14
CA LYS A 198 -24.89 10.66 18.36
C LYS A 198 -23.73 9.66 18.42
N ILE A 199 -23.40 9.02 17.30
CA ILE A 199 -22.33 8.01 17.21
C ILE A 199 -20.95 8.69 17.28
N PHE A 200 -20.76 9.75 16.50
CA PHE A 200 -19.45 10.34 16.26
C PHE A 200 -19.11 11.51 17.21
N GLU A 201 -20.07 12.04 17.98
CA GLU A 201 -19.88 13.20 18.88
C GLU A 201 -19.07 12.92 20.15
N ARG A 202 -19.10 11.71 20.68
CA ARG A 202 -18.36 11.39 21.92
C ARG A 202 -16.85 11.50 21.69
N GLY A 203 -16.13 12.24 22.54
CA GLY A 203 -14.68 12.50 22.39
C GLY A 203 -13.76 11.30 22.61
N ALA A 204 -14.28 10.13 23.00
CA ALA A 204 -13.50 8.91 23.15
C ALA A 204 -13.33 8.18 21.78
N PRO A 205 -12.24 7.42 21.59
CA PRO A 205 -12.13 6.45 20.50
C PRO A 205 -13.35 5.52 20.47
N LEU A 206 -13.79 5.14 19.27
CA LEU A 206 -15.02 4.37 19.06
C LEU A 206 -14.69 3.06 18.33
N CYS A 207 -15.06 1.89 18.88
CA CYS A 207 -15.21 0.67 18.07
C CYS A 207 -16.65 0.53 17.60
N ILE A 208 -16.85 0.41 16.30
CA ILE A 208 -18.07 -0.08 15.67
C ILE A 208 -17.86 -1.58 15.44
N CYS A 209 -18.30 -2.38 16.41
CA CYS A 209 -18.10 -3.82 16.42
C CYS A 209 -19.46 -4.51 16.14
N ASN A 210 -19.62 -5.23 15.01
CA ASN A 210 -20.85 -5.96 14.64
C ASN A 210 -20.60 -7.03 13.54
N THR A 211 -21.60 -7.85 13.21
CA THR A 211 -21.55 -8.91 12.19
C THR A 211 -21.27 -8.35 10.77
N SER A 212 -20.79 -9.21 9.86
CA SER A 212 -20.60 -8.82 8.46
C SER A 212 -21.93 -8.43 7.81
N GLY A 213 -21.92 -7.42 6.94
CA GLY A 213 -23.12 -6.92 6.27
C GLY A 213 -24.01 -6.00 7.12
N SER A 214 -23.68 -5.74 8.40
CA SER A 214 -24.48 -4.87 9.28
C SER A 214 -24.34 -3.36 8.98
N GLY A 215 -23.70 -2.97 7.88
CA GLY A 215 -23.51 -1.56 7.49
C GLY A 215 -22.40 -0.80 8.22
N LYS A 216 -21.42 -1.46 8.85
CA LYS A 216 -20.35 -0.77 9.62
C LYS A 216 -19.51 0.17 8.74
N THR A 217 -18.97 -0.36 7.63
CA THR A 217 -18.24 0.39 6.60
C THR A 217 -19.06 1.57 6.07
N ARG A 218 -20.34 1.33 5.74
CA ARG A 218 -21.26 2.38 5.27
C ARG A 218 -21.40 3.47 6.32
N ARG A 219 -21.63 3.12 7.58
CA ARG A 219 -21.77 4.09 8.68
C ARG A 219 -20.49 4.91 8.92
N LEU A 220 -19.32 4.28 8.76
CA LEU A 220 -18.04 4.98 8.83
C LEU A 220 -17.90 6.00 7.70
N MET A 221 -18.26 5.62 6.46
CA MET A 221 -18.27 6.51 5.31
C MET A 221 -19.27 7.66 5.47
N GLU A 222 -20.47 7.41 5.96
CA GLU A 222 -21.46 8.46 6.31
C GLU A 222 -20.91 9.44 7.36
N GLY A 223 -20.19 8.95 8.38
CA GLY A 223 -19.50 9.83 9.32
C GLY A 223 -18.48 10.75 8.63
N LEU A 224 -17.76 10.24 7.63
CA LEU A 224 -16.76 10.97 6.84
C LEU A 224 -17.36 11.90 5.77
N THR A 225 -18.66 11.80 5.45
CA THR A 225 -19.34 12.84 4.66
C THR A 225 -19.72 14.04 5.52
N LYS A 226 -19.87 13.85 6.84
CA LYS A 226 -20.23 14.91 7.81
C LYS A 226 -19.03 15.53 8.52
N TYR A 227 -17.96 14.77 8.74
CA TYR A 227 -16.74 15.24 9.37
C TYR A 227 -15.53 15.09 8.46
N TRP A 228 -14.58 16.03 8.56
CA TRP A 228 -13.29 15.87 7.91
C TRP A 228 -12.55 14.69 8.53
N GLY A 229 -11.81 13.94 7.71
CA GLY A 229 -11.12 12.78 8.25
C GLY A 229 -10.34 11.98 7.22
N PHE A 230 -9.65 10.96 7.72
CA PHE A 230 -8.97 9.97 6.88
C PHE A 230 -9.70 8.63 6.93
N TYR A 231 -10.01 8.07 5.76
CA TYR A 231 -10.52 6.71 5.60
C TYR A 231 -9.36 5.76 5.28
N LEU A 232 -9.05 4.89 6.22
CA LEU A 232 -7.98 3.89 6.14
C LEU A 232 -8.63 2.52 6.10
N VAL A 233 -8.10 1.62 5.28
CA VAL A 233 -8.54 0.22 5.23
C VAL A 233 -7.36 -0.63 5.65
N ALA A 234 -7.48 -1.38 6.73
CA ALA A 234 -6.38 -2.21 7.22
C ALA A 234 -5.90 -3.18 6.14
N ILE A 235 -6.82 -4.00 5.62
CA ILE A 235 -6.56 -4.90 4.50
C ILE A 235 -7.84 -4.95 3.64
N PRO A 236 -7.83 -4.45 2.39
CA PRO A 236 -9.00 -4.42 1.52
C PRO A 236 -9.62 -5.80 1.30
N ASP A 237 -10.94 -5.89 1.41
CA ASP A 237 -11.73 -7.10 1.15
C ASP A 237 -11.77 -7.45 -0.35
N VAL A 238 -12.62 -8.41 -0.72
CA VAL A 238 -12.80 -8.82 -2.13
C VAL A 238 -13.38 -7.71 -3.02
N ASN A 239 -14.12 -6.76 -2.44
CA ASN A 239 -14.63 -5.59 -3.14
C ASN A 239 -13.51 -4.56 -3.35
N GLY A 240 -12.52 -4.59 -2.47
CA GLY A 240 -11.27 -3.86 -2.57
C GLY A 240 -11.45 -2.36 -2.46
N VAL A 241 -12.46 -1.93 -1.72
CA VAL A 241 -12.77 -0.53 -1.45
C VAL A 241 -11.62 0.13 -0.70
N GLY A 242 -11.26 1.35 -1.09
CA GLY A 242 -10.19 2.13 -0.46
C GLY A 242 -8.81 1.97 -1.09
N VAL A 243 -7.94 2.93 -0.79
CA VAL A 243 -6.54 2.92 -1.22
C VAL A 243 -5.73 1.88 -0.44
N ARG A 244 -4.81 1.21 -1.13
CA ARG A 244 -3.96 0.12 -0.59
C ARG A 244 -2.76 0.59 0.23
N ASP A 245 -2.64 1.88 0.54
CA ASP A 245 -1.46 2.45 1.19
C ASP A 245 -1.17 1.84 2.57
N MET A 246 -2.21 1.60 3.37
CA MET A 246 -2.09 0.89 4.64
C MET A 246 -1.68 -0.57 4.45
N GLN A 247 -2.31 -1.31 3.52
CA GLN A 247 -1.96 -2.70 3.26
C GLN A 247 -0.49 -2.81 2.81
N ASP A 248 -0.07 -2.00 1.84
CA ASP A 248 1.30 -2.00 1.34
C ASP A 248 2.30 -1.70 2.47
N ALA A 249 1.99 -0.75 3.36
CA ALA A 249 2.80 -0.45 4.53
C ALA A 249 2.88 -1.62 5.53
N LEU A 250 1.77 -2.35 5.74
CA LEU A 250 1.72 -3.53 6.59
C LEU A 250 2.44 -4.73 5.97
N ASP A 251 2.41 -4.90 4.65
CA ASP A 251 3.16 -5.94 3.95
C ASP A 251 4.68 -5.64 4.02
N GLU A 252 5.06 -4.36 3.92
CA GLU A 252 6.46 -3.93 3.95
C GLU A 252 7.15 -4.19 5.30
N VAL A 253 6.43 -4.14 6.44
CA VAL A 253 7.06 -4.40 7.76
C VAL A 253 7.69 -5.78 7.83
N ALA A 254 7.08 -6.79 7.18
CA ALA A 254 7.59 -8.16 7.17
C ALA A 254 8.83 -8.34 6.30
N SER A 255 9.14 -7.37 5.43
CA SER A 255 10.35 -7.39 4.61
C SER A 255 11.61 -7.00 5.39
N TYR A 256 11.47 -6.43 6.59
CA TYR A 256 12.60 -6.09 7.46
C TYR A 256 13.20 -7.35 8.08
N ARG A 257 14.52 -7.50 7.98
CA ARG A 257 15.25 -8.67 8.50
C ARG A 257 15.09 -8.82 10.01
N GLU A 258 15.02 -7.69 10.69
CA GLU A 258 14.87 -7.57 12.14
C GLU A 258 13.44 -7.87 12.61
N TRP A 259 12.47 -7.86 11.71
CA TRP A 259 11.08 -8.15 12.06
C TRP A 259 10.92 -9.60 12.51
N LYS A 260 10.24 -9.80 13.64
CA LYS A 260 9.85 -11.12 14.13
C LYS A 260 8.34 -11.22 14.25
N SER A 261 7.73 -12.02 13.36
CA SER A 261 6.28 -12.22 13.32
C SER A 261 5.74 -13.02 14.51
N ASP A 262 6.56 -13.85 15.14
CA ASP A 262 6.16 -14.69 16.27
C ASP A 262 7.17 -14.62 17.43
N LEU A 263 6.80 -13.88 18.47
CA LEU A 263 7.63 -13.72 19.67
C LEU A 263 7.51 -14.89 20.66
N ARG A 264 6.62 -15.87 20.43
CA ARG A 264 6.45 -17.03 21.34
C ARG A 264 7.71 -17.88 21.40
N LEU A 265 8.52 -17.86 20.34
CA LEU A 265 9.77 -18.61 20.21
C LEU A 265 10.94 -17.98 21.00
N LEU A 266 10.76 -16.77 21.53
CA LEU A 266 11.78 -16.04 22.27
C LEU A 266 11.60 -16.21 23.79
N SER A 267 12.68 -16.02 24.55
CA SER A 267 12.63 -15.90 26.01
C SER A 267 11.89 -14.62 26.45
N SER A 268 11.40 -14.57 27.70
CA SER A 268 10.68 -13.37 28.20
C SER A 268 11.47 -12.08 28.02
N GLU A 269 12.78 -12.11 28.35
CA GLU A 269 13.67 -10.95 28.22
C GLU A 269 13.78 -10.49 26.75
N GLN A 270 14.01 -11.43 25.83
CA GLN A 270 14.11 -11.13 24.40
C GLN A 270 12.79 -10.62 23.79
N ARG A 271 11.64 -11.03 24.32
CA ARG A 271 10.33 -10.61 23.81
C ARG A 271 10.11 -9.12 23.96
N ALA A 272 10.51 -8.53 25.09
CA ALA A 272 10.33 -7.11 25.33
C ALA A 272 11.13 -6.27 24.33
N ASP A 273 12.41 -6.58 24.18
CA ASP A 273 13.31 -5.88 23.25
C ASP A 273 12.86 -6.04 21.80
N GLN A 274 12.54 -7.28 21.38
CA GLN A 274 12.07 -7.54 20.04
C GLN A 274 10.69 -6.90 19.77
N SER A 275 9.80 -6.87 20.76
CA SER A 275 8.52 -6.16 20.63
C SER A 275 8.72 -4.66 20.51
N GLN A 276 9.74 -4.07 21.15
CA GLN A 276 10.07 -2.67 20.99
C GLN A 276 10.61 -2.40 19.58
N LEU A 277 11.47 -3.28 19.05
CA LEU A 277 12.00 -3.19 17.70
C LEU A 277 10.89 -3.30 16.65
N ASN A 278 10.02 -4.30 16.77
CA ASN A 278 8.82 -4.44 15.93
C ASN A 278 7.92 -3.17 16.03
N SER A 279 7.74 -2.62 17.24
CA SER A 279 6.96 -1.38 17.43
C SER A 279 7.58 -0.20 16.68
N ARG A 280 8.91 -0.06 16.67
CA ARG A 280 9.60 0.99 15.91
C ARG A 280 9.40 0.81 14.40
N ILE A 281 9.62 -0.40 13.87
CA ILE A 281 9.44 -0.72 12.45
C ILE A 281 7.99 -0.42 12.02
N ALA A 282 7.00 -0.99 12.70
CA ALA A 282 5.59 -0.76 12.39
C ALA A 282 5.21 0.73 12.51
N SER A 283 5.67 1.41 13.56
CA SER A 283 5.37 2.84 13.75
C SER A 283 5.94 3.72 12.65
N LYS A 284 7.12 3.40 12.10
CA LYS A 284 7.70 4.12 10.95
C LYS A 284 6.76 4.05 9.74
N HIS A 285 6.37 2.85 9.34
CA HIS A 285 5.48 2.65 8.18
C HIS A 285 4.08 3.27 8.37
N LEU A 286 3.51 3.13 9.56
CA LEU A 286 2.21 3.75 9.87
C LEU A 286 2.27 5.28 9.85
N ARG A 287 3.39 5.88 10.30
CA ARG A 287 3.61 7.33 10.19
C ARG A 287 3.83 7.79 8.75
N GLN A 288 4.46 6.97 7.89
CA GLN A 288 4.57 7.28 6.45
C GLN A 288 3.17 7.37 5.81
N VAL A 289 2.26 6.45 6.12
CA VAL A 289 0.86 6.48 5.65
C VAL A 289 0.16 7.76 6.10
N LEU A 290 0.29 8.13 7.38
CA LEU A 290 -0.28 9.38 7.91
C LEU A 290 0.31 10.61 7.24
N ALA A 291 1.63 10.72 7.19
CA ALA A 291 2.33 11.85 6.59
C ALA A 291 1.91 12.05 5.13
N ALA A 292 1.85 10.97 4.34
CA ALA A 292 1.40 11.02 2.95
C ALA A 292 -0.04 11.55 2.82
N ARG A 293 -0.95 11.07 3.66
CA ARG A 293 -2.33 11.55 3.67
C ARG A 293 -2.44 13.01 4.08
N ILE A 294 -1.65 13.45 5.05
CA ILE A 294 -1.63 14.85 5.52
C ILE A 294 -1.16 15.79 4.42
N VAL A 295 -0.06 15.48 3.72
CA VAL A 295 0.46 16.36 2.66
C VAL A 295 -0.46 16.41 1.44
N VAL A 296 -1.05 15.27 1.05
CA VAL A 296 -2.03 15.23 -0.05
C VAL A 296 -3.33 15.91 0.36
N PHE A 297 -3.77 15.78 1.62
CA PHE A 297 -4.93 16.49 2.13
C PHE A 297 -4.74 18.01 2.09
N GLN A 298 -3.56 18.51 2.45
CA GLN A 298 -3.23 19.92 2.31
C GLN A 298 -3.38 20.39 0.85
N LEU A 299 -2.81 19.63 -0.10
CA LEU A 299 -2.95 19.94 -1.53
C LEU A 299 -4.44 19.93 -1.95
N PHE A 300 -5.21 18.94 -1.53
CA PHE A 300 -6.64 18.85 -1.80
C PHE A 300 -7.39 20.09 -1.30
N LEU A 301 -7.16 20.52 -0.06
CA LEU A 301 -7.82 21.70 0.51
C LEU A 301 -7.47 22.98 -0.26
N GLN A 302 -6.19 23.16 -0.58
CA GLN A 302 -5.72 24.31 -1.37
C GLN A 302 -6.40 24.38 -2.74
N LEU A 303 -6.53 23.24 -3.41
CA LEU A 303 -7.16 23.16 -4.73
C LEU A 303 -8.68 23.31 -4.67
N ALA A 304 -9.34 22.74 -3.66
CA ALA A 304 -10.77 22.91 -3.45
C ALA A 304 -11.12 24.40 -3.23
N ILE A 305 -10.33 25.10 -2.40
CA ILE A 305 -10.48 26.55 -2.19
C ILE A 305 -10.20 27.33 -3.48
N LEU A 306 -9.19 26.93 -4.26
CA LEU A 306 -8.88 27.59 -5.52
C LEU A 306 -10.01 27.44 -6.55
N VAL A 307 -10.64 26.26 -6.63
CA VAL A 307 -11.70 25.97 -7.60
C VAL A 307 -13.02 26.63 -7.21
N ASP A 308 -13.41 26.55 -5.94
CA ASP A 308 -14.74 26.97 -5.48
C ASP A 308 -14.73 28.26 -4.62
N GLY A 309 -13.56 28.90 -4.45
CA GLY A 309 -13.37 30.12 -3.66
C GLY A 309 -13.34 29.90 -2.14
N ASN A 310 -14.04 28.89 -1.63
CA ASN A 310 -14.04 28.51 -0.21
C ASN A 310 -14.28 27.00 -0.04
N LEU A 311 -14.08 26.49 1.19
CA LEU A 311 -14.48 25.12 1.51
C LEU A 311 -15.99 25.04 1.76
N GLN A 312 -16.64 24.10 1.08
CA GLN A 312 -18.05 23.79 1.19
C GLN A 312 -18.26 22.39 1.77
N GLU A 313 -19.45 22.11 2.30
CA GLU A 313 -19.81 20.80 2.86
C GLU A 313 -19.61 19.65 1.86
N LYS A 314 -19.91 19.87 0.57
CA LYS A 314 -19.69 18.88 -0.51
C LYS A 314 -18.24 18.39 -0.58
N HIS A 315 -17.26 19.20 -0.17
CA HIS A 315 -15.84 18.83 -0.24
C HIS A 315 -15.47 17.70 0.72
N LYS A 316 -16.21 17.50 1.81
CA LYS A 316 -16.00 16.34 2.71
C LYS A 316 -16.29 15.03 1.98
N ARG A 317 -17.42 14.97 1.28
CA ARG A 317 -17.79 13.82 0.44
C ARG A 317 -16.80 13.63 -0.72
N ILE A 318 -16.41 14.70 -1.39
CA ILE A 318 -15.41 14.62 -2.48
C ILE A 318 -14.07 14.09 -1.94
N TRP A 319 -13.63 14.56 -0.78
CA TRP A 319 -12.43 14.06 -0.12
C TRP A 319 -12.54 12.59 0.27
N LEU A 320 -13.71 12.14 0.74
CA LEU A 320 -13.96 10.73 0.99
C LEU A 320 -13.86 9.92 -0.31
N LEU A 321 -14.54 10.33 -1.39
CA LEU A 321 -14.47 9.64 -2.68
C LEU A 321 -13.04 9.57 -3.22
N PHE A 322 -12.24 10.61 -3.03
CA PHE A 322 -10.82 10.61 -3.39
C PHE A 322 -10.06 9.47 -2.67
N GLN A 323 -10.34 9.24 -1.38
CA GLN A 323 -9.72 8.18 -0.59
C GLN A 323 -10.25 6.76 -0.89
N LEU A 324 -11.40 6.67 -1.57
CA LEU A 324 -12.04 5.41 -1.98
C LEU A 324 -11.68 5.01 -3.41
N SER A 325 -11.26 6.00 -4.21
CA SER A 325 -10.88 5.83 -5.61
C SER A 325 -9.52 5.15 -5.68
N ASP A 326 -9.46 3.98 -6.29
CA ASP A 326 -8.24 3.23 -6.50
C ASP A 326 -7.49 3.69 -7.78
N GLN A 327 -8.19 4.37 -8.69
CA GLN A 327 -7.67 4.86 -9.95
C GLN A 327 -7.99 6.35 -10.10
N LEU A 328 -6.95 7.18 -10.03
CA LEU A 328 -7.03 8.62 -10.27
C LEU A 328 -6.18 8.94 -11.51
N GLY A 329 -6.76 8.76 -12.71
CA GLY A 329 -6.11 9.08 -13.98
C GLY A 329 -6.05 7.92 -14.98
N THR A 330 -4.97 7.87 -15.78
CA THR A 330 -4.74 6.84 -16.79
C THR A 330 -4.57 5.45 -16.16
N HIS A 331 -4.93 4.40 -16.90
CA HIS A 331 -4.76 3.01 -16.44
C HIS A 331 -3.36 2.78 -15.84
N ASN A 332 -3.31 2.22 -14.63
CA ASN A 332 -2.12 1.90 -13.82
C ASN A 332 -1.40 3.04 -13.09
N ALA A 333 -1.92 4.27 -13.08
CA ALA A 333 -1.34 5.32 -12.24
C ALA A 333 -1.50 4.99 -10.75
N LEU A 334 -0.40 5.09 -9.98
CA LEU A 334 -0.44 4.93 -8.53
C LEU A 334 -1.23 6.08 -7.87
N HIS A 335 -2.02 5.74 -6.85
CA HIS A 335 -2.74 6.73 -6.06
C HIS A 335 -1.76 7.75 -5.43
N PRO A 336 -2.11 9.05 -5.34
CA PRO A 336 -1.27 10.10 -4.78
C PRO A 336 -0.65 9.77 -3.41
N PHE A 337 -1.39 9.14 -2.49
CA PHE A 337 -0.85 8.67 -1.20
C PHE A 337 0.31 7.69 -1.39
N VAL A 338 0.12 6.67 -2.23
CA VAL A 338 1.12 5.63 -2.51
C VAL A 338 2.35 6.23 -3.19
N ARG A 339 2.15 7.18 -4.11
CA ARG A 339 3.24 7.91 -4.76
C ARG A 339 4.10 8.67 -3.76
N ILE A 340 3.49 9.42 -2.84
CA ILE A 340 4.23 10.15 -1.79
C ILE A 340 5.00 9.18 -0.89
N ILE A 341 4.39 8.08 -0.45
CA ILE A 341 5.08 7.08 0.39
C ILE A 341 6.32 6.55 -0.33
N ARG A 342 6.14 6.06 -1.56
CA ARG A 342 7.21 5.37 -2.31
C ARG A 342 8.31 6.32 -2.78
N ASN A 343 7.94 7.50 -3.28
CA ASN A 343 8.87 8.40 -3.93
C ASN A 343 9.53 9.38 -2.94
N CYS A 344 8.84 9.74 -1.85
CA CYS A 344 9.31 10.79 -0.94
C CYS A 344 9.64 10.25 0.45
N LEU A 345 8.82 9.36 1.01
CA LEU A 345 8.89 9.04 2.45
C LEU A 345 9.67 7.78 2.79
N ARG A 346 10.09 6.97 1.80
CA ARG A 346 10.76 5.69 2.03
C ARG A 346 12.01 5.82 2.91
N GLN A 347 12.79 6.88 2.69
CA GLN A 347 14.05 7.16 3.41
C GLN A 347 13.87 8.23 4.51
N ALA A 348 12.64 8.62 4.83
CA ALA A 348 12.39 9.59 5.89
C ALA A 348 12.74 9.00 7.27
N SER A 349 13.45 9.80 8.08
CA SER A 349 13.74 9.46 9.46
C SER A 349 12.50 9.58 10.35
N ASP A 350 12.53 8.96 11.53
CA ASP A 350 11.44 9.05 12.50
C ASP A 350 11.12 10.49 12.90
N ALA A 351 12.14 11.33 13.08
CA ALA A 351 11.97 12.74 13.43
C ALA A 351 11.32 13.56 12.30
N VAL A 352 11.66 13.25 11.04
CA VAL A 352 11.02 13.86 9.86
C VAL A 352 9.56 13.44 9.80
N LEU A 353 9.26 12.16 9.98
CA LEU A 353 7.88 11.66 9.97
C LEU A 353 7.03 12.27 11.08
N ASP A 354 7.58 12.45 12.29
CA ASP A 354 6.89 13.11 13.38
C ASP A 354 6.56 14.58 13.02
N LYS A 355 7.53 15.34 12.49
CA LYS A 355 7.29 16.71 12.00
C LYS A 355 6.21 16.75 10.92
N LEU A 356 6.19 15.80 9.99
CA LEU A 356 5.17 15.73 8.94
C LEU A 356 3.77 15.41 9.49
N VAL A 357 3.69 14.52 10.48
CA VAL A 357 2.42 14.18 11.14
C VAL A 357 1.89 15.37 11.96
N GLU A 358 2.77 16.11 12.62
CA GLU A 358 2.43 17.31 13.39
C GLU A 358 1.82 18.43 12.53
N ARG A 359 2.09 18.46 11.21
CA ARG A 359 1.50 19.44 10.27
C ARG A 359 -0.01 19.37 10.18
N LEU A 360 -0.65 18.28 10.59
CA LEU A 360 -2.09 18.18 10.57
C LEU A 360 -2.77 19.29 11.40
N ASN A 361 -2.19 19.66 12.55
CA ASN A 361 -2.78 20.71 13.40
C ASN A 361 -2.78 22.10 12.71
N PRO A 362 -1.64 22.64 12.24
CA PRO A 362 -1.65 23.93 11.54
C PRO A 362 -2.46 23.88 10.22
N ILE A 363 -2.55 22.73 9.54
CA ILE A 363 -3.45 22.57 8.38
C ILE A 363 -4.91 22.74 8.81
N ARG A 364 -5.33 22.09 9.91
CA ARG A 364 -6.69 22.20 10.42
C ARG A 364 -7.02 23.63 10.84
N GLU A 365 -6.13 24.28 11.60
CA GLU A 365 -6.29 25.66 12.05
C GLU A 365 -6.35 26.65 10.89
N LYS A 366 -5.57 26.41 9.84
CA LYS A 366 -5.49 27.31 8.68
C LYS A 366 -6.69 27.18 7.74
N TYR A 367 -7.12 25.96 7.44
CA TYR A 367 -8.05 25.72 6.34
C TYR A 367 -9.45 25.34 6.80
N LEU A 368 -9.61 24.66 7.94
CA LEU A 368 -10.91 24.13 8.35
C LEU A 368 -11.63 25.11 9.28
N PRO A 369 -12.98 25.06 9.35
CA PRO A 369 -13.73 25.86 10.31
C PRO A 369 -13.25 25.65 11.76
N TYR A 370 -13.35 26.69 12.58
CA TYR A 370 -13.00 26.63 14.00
C TYR A 370 -13.76 25.49 14.69
N ASN A 371 -13.08 24.73 15.55
CA ASN A 371 -13.60 23.53 16.21
C ASN A 371 -14.09 22.40 15.27
N SER A 372 -13.70 22.42 13.99
CA SER A 372 -13.99 21.29 13.10
C SER A 372 -13.39 20.00 13.64
N ARG A 373 -14.26 18.99 13.78
CA ARG A 373 -13.86 17.66 14.19
C ARG A 373 -13.07 17.01 13.04
N PHE A 374 -12.04 16.27 13.43
CA PHE A 374 -11.26 15.44 12.52
C PHE A 374 -11.33 14.00 13.01
N ILE A 375 -11.64 13.07 12.13
CA ILE A 375 -11.76 11.64 12.47
C ILE A 375 -10.79 10.79 11.66
N PHE A 376 -10.27 9.73 12.27
CA PHE A 376 -9.58 8.66 11.57
C PHE A 376 -10.50 7.45 11.56
N GLY A 377 -10.98 7.07 10.39
CA GLY A 377 -11.74 5.85 10.18
C GLY A 377 -10.81 4.71 9.78
N LEU A 378 -10.71 3.68 10.60
CA LEU A 378 -10.02 2.43 10.28
C LEU A 378 -11.04 1.34 10.00
N ASP A 379 -11.19 0.99 8.74
CA ASP A 379 -12.06 -0.09 8.29
C ASP A 379 -11.32 -1.43 8.19
N GLU A 380 -12.09 -2.52 8.17
CA GLU A 380 -11.58 -3.90 8.16
C GLU A 380 -10.59 -4.20 9.28
N ALA A 381 -10.78 -3.59 10.46
CA ALA A 381 -9.82 -3.70 11.55
C ALA A 381 -9.68 -5.13 12.10
N GLN A 382 -10.72 -5.95 11.98
CA GLN A 382 -10.67 -7.39 12.24
C GLN A 382 -9.61 -8.14 11.44
N ARG A 383 -9.15 -7.58 10.31
CA ARG A 383 -8.07 -8.19 9.53
C ARG A 383 -6.72 -7.83 10.13
N ALA A 384 -6.54 -6.58 10.55
CA ALA A 384 -5.35 -6.17 11.32
C ALA A 384 -5.23 -6.91 12.66
N THR A 385 -6.34 -7.30 13.31
CA THR A 385 -6.25 -8.09 14.56
C THR A 385 -5.69 -9.49 14.34
N ARG A 386 -5.85 -10.05 13.12
CA ARG A 386 -5.35 -11.36 12.70
C ARG A 386 -3.95 -11.28 12.09
N LEU A 387 -3.53 -10.10 11.66
CA LEU A 387 -2.22 -9.88 11.11
C LEU A 387 -1.20 -9.77 12.26
N TYR A 388 -0.11 -10.54 12.16
CA TYR A 388 0.99 -10.49 13.12
C TYR A 388 0.56 -10.70 14.59
N PRO A 389 -0.26 -11.73 14.91
CA PRO A 389 -0.94 -11.85 16.20
C PRO A 389 -0.02 -12.02 17.42
N TYR A 390 1.23 -12.40 17.17
CA TYR A 390 2.22 -12.67 18.20
C TYR A 390 3.46 -11.78 18.07
N SER A 391 3.40 -10.71 17.27
CA SER A 391 4.57 -9.86 16.99
C SER A 391 4.79 -8.76 18.03
N PHE A 392 3.88 -8.61 18.99
CA PHE A 392 3.99 -7.62 20.06
C PHE A 392 3.61 -8.23 21.41
N VAL A 393 4.12 -7.63 22.49
CA VAL A 393 3.69 -7.96 23.85
C VAL A 393 2.99 -6.77 24.51
N SER A 394 2.11 -7.07 25.47
CA SER A 394 1.44 -6.06 26.29
C SER A 394 2.46 -5.34 27.18
N SER A 395 2.32 -4.03 27.34
CA SER A 395 3.19 -3.23 28.23
C SER A 395 3.10 -3.65 29.69
N ASN A 396 1.98 -4.27 30.08
CA ASN A 396 1.69 -4.63 31.47
C ASN A 396 1.94 -6.13 31.76
N ASN A 397 2.16 -6.94 30.72
CA ASN A 397 2.35 -8.39 30.84
C ASN A 397 3.01 -8.93 29.55
N ASP A 398 4.28 -9.28 29.64
CA ASP A 398 5.10 -9.83 28.54
C ASP A 398 4.66 -11.23 28.08
N GLY A 399 3.87 -11.94 28.89
CA GLY A 399 3.19 -13.19 28.52
C GLY A 399 1.93 -12.99 27.68
N VAL A 400 1.47 -11.75 27.50
CA VAL A 400 0.25 -11.43 26.75
C VAL A 400 0.61 -10.82 25.40
N PHE A 401 0.40 -11.58 24.33
CA PHE A 401 0.68 -11.17 22.97
C PHE A 401 -0.39 -10.25 22.38
N ARG A 402 0.01 -9.45 21.39
CA ARG A 402 -0.81 -8.46 20.69
C ARG A 402 -0.49 -8.50 19.19
N SER A 403 -1.51 -8.20 18.39
CA SER A 403 -1.38 -7.97 16.95
C SER A 403 -1.01 -6.54 16.60
N ILE A 404 -0.72 -6.31 15.32
CA ILE A 404 -0.35 -5.00 14.78
C ILE A 404 -1.42 -3.92 14.97
N ILE A 405 -2.68 -4.30 15.18
CA ILE A 405 -3.76 -3.36 15.54
C ILE A 405 -3.41 -2.50 16.77
N ARG A 406 -2.60 -3.02 17.70
CA ARG A 406 -2.11 -2.24 18.85
C ARG A 406 -1.28 -1.05 18.39
N GLU A 407 -0.34 -1.28 17.48
CA GLU A 407 0.55 -0.23 16.98
C GLU A 407 -0.18 0.76 16.09
N ILE A 408 -1.14 0.27 15.29
CA ILE A 408 -2.09 1.11 14.56
C ILE A 408 -2.77 2.07 15.54
N CYS A 409 -3.50 1.56 16.53
CA CYS A 409 -4.17 2.41 17.52
C CYS A 409 -3.19 3.37 18.19
N LYS A 410 -2.02 2.89 18.64
CA LYS A 410 -1.01 3.72 19.30
C LYS A 410 -0.52 4.88 18.43
N VAL A 411 -0.33 4.68 17.14
CA VAL A 411 0.10 5.74 16.21
C VAL A 411 -1.03 6.73 15.94
N PHE A 412 -2.24 6.22 15.67
CA PHE A 412 -3.39 7.05 15.27
C PHE A 412 -4.06 7.79 16.42
N THR A 413 -3.89 7.37 17.68
CA THR A 413 -4.47 8.04 18.86
C THR A 413 -3.50 8.97 19.59
N LYS A 414 -2.28 9.19 19.09
CA LYS A 414 -1.33 10.15 19.69
C LYS A 414 -1.79 11.60 19.63
N SER A 415 -2.72 11.90 18.72
CA SER A 415 -3.34 13.22 18.56
C SER A 415 -4.74 13.20 19.20
N PRO A 416 -5.33 14.35 19.62
CA PRO A 416 -6.73 14.45 20.07
C PRO A 416 -7.77 14.18 18.96
N ILE A 417 -7.42 13.31 18.01
CA ILE A 417 -8.24 12.89 16.88
C ILE A 417 -8.96 11.62 17.28
N LYS A 418 -10.25 11.59 17.00
CA LYS A 418 -11.08 10.42 17.27
C LYS A 418 -10.74 9.32 16.27
N LEU A 419 -10.21 8.21 16.77
CA LEU A 419 -10.09 6.96 16.00
C LEU A 419 -11.43 6.21 16.08
N VAL A 420 -11.99 5.90 14.92
CA VAL A 420 -13.17 5.07 14.74
C VAL A 420 -12.73 3.80 14.04
N VAL A 421 -12.91 2.66 14.71
CA VAL A 421 -12.50 1.34 14.25
C VAL A 421 -13.74 0.56 13.85
N SER A 422 -13.78 0.05 12.62
CA SER A 422 -14.92 -0.70 12.05
C SER A 422 -14.56 -2.13 11.66
#